data_AF-A0A919VVE8-F1
#
_entry.id   AF-A0A919VVE8-F1
#
_cell.length_a   1.000
_cell.length_b   1.000
_cell.length_c   1.000
_cell.angle_alpha   90.00
_cell.angle_beta   90.00
_cell.angle_gamma   90.00
#
_symmetry.space_group_name_H-M   'P 1'
#
loop_
_entity.id
_entity.type
_entity.pdbx_description
1 polymer ?
#
loop_
_entity_poly.entity_id
_entity_poly.type
_entity_poly.pdbx_seq_one_letter_code
_entity_poly.pdbx_strand_id
1 'polypeptide(L)'
;MGSTYQTILATGALDDVRAAVAGSGQRAVVIPVGEQRWAVVPEDENGWAPTDDLARLLSRPAGALAAAFSVFDSDVLVAGLFREGRAFHDYLNKQQLVEPDWDDDDNEIQVDHLGRIYPLDATPPSGAYGADPAVFAPFALGDLDLPAVQANLTSEQSMANSQHHELLHLLGLDPRPLQMRYADAVKSGLGV
;
A
#
# COMPACT_ATOMS: atom_id res chain seq x y z
N MET A 1 -14.73 13.00 -7.87
CA MET A 1 -14.82 11.54 -8.01
C MET A 1 -13.52 11.02 -7.42
N GLY A 2 -13.57 10.35 -6.27
CA GLY A 2 -12.38 9.83 -5.61
C GLY A 2 -11.77 8.67 -6.41
N SER A 3 -10.50 8.38 -6.14
CA SER A 3 -9.77 7.28 -6.74
C SER A 3 -9.62 6.16 -5.72
N THR A 4 -9.93 4.94 -6.13
CA THR A 4 -9.69 3.72 -5.34
C THR A 4 -8.84 2.74 -6.14
N TYR A 5 -7.77 2.25 -5.52
CA TYR A 5 -6.90 1.23 -6.09
C TYR A 5 -6.08 0.54 -4.99
N GLN A 6 -5.69 -0.70 -5.27
CA GLN A 6 -4.80 -1.49 -4.42
C GLN A 6 -3.68 -2.08 -5.27
N THR A 7 -2.44 -1.84 -4.87
CA THR A 7 -1.24 -2.27 -5.59
C THR A 7 -0.16 -2.70 -4.62
N ILE A 8 0.88 -3.37 -5.11
CA ILE A 8 2.01 -3.80 -4.28
C ILE A 8 3.29 -3.35 -4.94
N LEU A 9 4.17 -2.70 -4.18
CA LEU A 9 5.56 -2.50 -4.56
C LEU A 9 6.39 -3.67 -4.01
N ALA A 10 6.97 -4.47 -4.89
CA ALA A 10 7.85 -5.57 -4.52
C ALA A 10 9.31 -5.27 -4.89
N THR A 11 10.25 -5.71 -4.06
CA THR A 11 11.68 -5.69 -4.36
C THR A 11 12.20 -7.10 -4.65
N GLY A 12 13.27 -7.21 -5.45
CA GLY A 12 13.98 -8.46 -5.70
C GLY A 12 13.99 -8.89 -7.16
N ALA A 13 14.37 -10.14 -7.40
CA ALA A 13 14.46 -10.70 -8.75
C ALA A 13 13.06 -10.89 -9.38
N LEU A 14 12.95 -10.63 -10.69
CA LEU A 14 11.68 -10.78 -11.42
C LEU A 14 11.13 -12.21 -11.34
N ASP A 15 12.00 -13.21 -11.42
CA ASP A 15 11.58 -14.62 -11.38
C ASP A 15 10.93 -14.99 -10.04
N ASP A 16 11.44 -14.45 -8.93
CA ASP A 16 10.84 -14.64 -7.61
C ASP A 16 9.48 -13.94 -7.50
N VAL A 17 9.37 -12.72 -8.05
CA VAL A 17 8.10 -11.98 -8.10
C VAL A 17 7.05 -12.73 -8.91
N ARG A 18 7.41 -13.23 -10.09
CA ARG A 18 6.50 -14.04 -10.93
C ARG A 18 6.12 -15.35 -10.25
N ALA A 19 7.06 -16.01 -9.57
CA ALA A 19 6.77 -17.22 -8.81
C ALA A 19 5.79 -16.94 -7.65
N ALA A 20 5.92 -15.82 -6.95
CA ALA A 20 5.00 -15.42 -5.89
C ALA A 20 3.60 -15.11 -6.42
N VAL A 21 3.48 -14.39 -7.54
CA VAL A 21 2.19 -14.15 -8.22
C VAL A 21 1.57 -15.46 -8.69
N ALA A 22 2.32 -16.35 -9.34
CA ALA A 22 1.80 -17.65 -9.75
C ALA A 22 1.36 -18.51 -8.56
N GLY A 23 2.14 -18.49 -7.46
CA GLY A 23 1.86 -19.23 -6.24
C GLY A 23 0.66 -18.70 -5.43
N SER A 24 0.27 -17.43 -5.63
CA SER A 24 -0.92 -16.87 -4.99
C SER A 24 -2.23 -17.30 -5.67
N GLY A 25 -2.15 -17.74 -6.93
CA GLY A 25 -3.33 -18.00 -7.76
C GLY A 25 -4.07 -16.75 -8.21
N GLN A 26 -3.61 -15.55 -7.82
CA GLN A 26 -4.20 -14.29 -8.26
C GLN A 26 -3.71 -13.93 -9.66
N ARG A 27 -4.58 -13.30 -10.44
CA ARG A 27 -4.19 -12.63 -11.68
C ARG A 27 -3.61 -11.27 -11.33
N ALA A 28 -2.42 -10.96 -11.85
CA ALA A 28 -1.80 -9.67 -11.64
C ALA A 28 -0.94 -9.29 -12.86
N VAL A 29 -0.78 -7.98 -13.08
CA VAL A 29 0.21 -7.44 -14.00
C VAL A 29 1.43 -7.02 -13.19
N VAL A 30 2.62 -7.50 -13.59
CA VAL A 30 3.89 -7.10 -12.99
C VAL A 30 4.54 -6.07 -13.91
N ILE A 31 4.82 -4.87 -13.42
CA ILE A 31 5.35 -3.75 -14.20
C ILE A 31 6.65 -3.26 -13.54
N PRO A 32 7.77 -3.11 -14.28
CA PRO A 32 8.98 -2.51 -13.73
C PRO A 32 8.74 -1.03 -13.36
N VAL A 33 9.10 -0.65 -12.14
CA VAL A 33 9.05 0.75 -11.66
C VAL A 33 10.43 1.26 -11.22
N GLY A 34 11.44 0.41 -11.33
CA GLY A 34 12.82 0.69 -10.96
C GLY A 34 13.68 -0.56 -11.05
N GLU A 35 15.00 -0.41 -10.86
CA GLU A 35 15.91 -1.57 -10.86
C GLU A 35 15.54 -2.53 -9.73
N GLN A 36 15.11 -3.75 -10.07
CA GLN A 36 14.61 -4.76 -9.11
C GLN A 36 13.41 -4.29 -8.27
N ARG A 37 12.64 -3.31 -8.77
CA ARG A 37 11.41 -2.82 -8.14
C ARG A 37 10.25 -3.03 -9.11
N TRP A 38 9.20 -3.63 -8.60
CA TRP A 38 8.08 -4.10 -9.40
C TRP A 38 6.78 -3.61 -8.80
N ALA A 39 5.97 -2.94 -9.61
CA ALA A 39 4.57 -2.77 -9.31
C ALA A 39 3.85 -4.07 -9.65
N VAL A 40 3.21 -4.67 -8.68
CA VAL A 40 2.31 -5.80 -8.86
C VAL A 40 0.90 -5.26 -8.72
N VAL A 41 0.16 -5.27 -9.83
CA VAL A 41 -1.21 -4.76 -9.93
C VAL A 41 -2.16 -5.96 -10.03
N PRO A 42 -2.72 -6.44 -8.91
CA PRO A 42 -3.64 -7.56 -8.90
C PRO A 42 -4.98 -7.18 -9.55
N GLU A 43 -5.65 -8.19 -10.12
CA GLU A 43 -7.04 -8.07 -10.57
C GLU A 43 -7.94 -7.71 -9.38
N ASP A 44 -8.72 -6.65 -9.54
CA ASP A 44 -9.70 -6.23 -8.56
C ASP A 44 -11.07 -6.84 -8.84
N GLU A 45 -11.72 -7.35 -7.80
CA GLU A 45 -13.11 -7.77 -7.82
C GLU A 45 -13.95 -6.69 -7.12
N ASN A 46 -14.88 -6.09 -7.86
CA ASN A 46 -15.71 -4.99 -7.36
C ASN A 46 -14.93 -3.79 -6.78
N GLY A 47 -13.74 -3.51 -7.32
CA GLY A 47 -12.89 -2.40 -6.84
C GLY A 47 -12.03 -2.73 -5.61
N TRP A 48 -11.94 -4.01 -5.24
CA TRP A 48 -11.10 -4.50 -4.17
C TRP A 48 -10.17 -5.61 -4.65
N ALA A 49 -8.90 -5.57 -4.26
CA ALA A 49 -7.95 -6.65 -4.51
C ALA A 49 -7.24 -7.05 -3.20
N PRO A 50 -7.15 -8.36 -2.88
CA PRO A 50 -6.50 -8.85 -1.67
C PRO A 50 -4.97 -8.77 -1.78
N THR A 51 -4.40 -7.62 -1.41
CA THR A 51 -2.97 -7.33 -1.57
C THR A 51 -2.08 -7.91 -0.48
N ASP A 52 -2.56 -8.05 0.76
CA ASP A 52 -1.75 -8.50 1.90
C ASP A 52 -1.17 -9.91 1.74
N ASP A 53 -1.99 -10.88 1.35
CA ASP A 53 -1.53 -12.26 1.17
C ASP A 53 -0.50 -12.36 0.04
N LEU A 54 -0.71 -11.61 -1.05
CA LEU A 54 0.24 -11.54 -2.15
C LEU A 54 1.53 -10.82 -1.73
N ALA A 55 1.46 -9.75 -0.94
CA ALA A 55 2.63 -9.05 -0.39
C ALA A 55 3.43 -9.93 0.59
N ARG A 56 2.75 -10.76 1.40
CA ARG A 56 3.41 -11.80 2.20
C ARG A 56 4.15 -12.79 1.31
N LEU A 57 3.56 -13.26 0.21
CA LEU A 57 4.26 -14.17 -0.71
C LEU A 57 5.47 -13.50 -1.37
N LEU A 58 5.30 -12.27 -1.85
CA LEU A 58 6.35 -11.49 -2.53
C LEU A 58 7.55 -11.17 -1.63
N SER A 59 7.36 -11.06 -0.32
CA SER A 59 8.41 -10.76 0.65
C SER A 59 9.09 -12.00 1.27
N ARG A 60 8.71 -13.23 0.88
CA ARG A 60 9.34 -14.46 1.38
C ARG A 60 10.79 -14.70 0.92
N PRO A 61 11.17 -14.40 -0.34
CA PRO A 61 12.55 -14.57 -0.79
C PRO A 61 13.53 -13.77 0.08
N ALA A 62 14.73 -14.30 0.29
CA ALA A 62 15.71 -13.68 1.17
C ALA A 62 16.10 -12.28 0.68
N GLY A 63 15.93 -11.26 1.52
CA GLY A 63 16.21 -9.86 1.18
C GLY A 63 15.11 -9.16 0.37
N ALA A 64 14.06 -9.87 -0.04
CA ALA A 64 12.90 -9.26 -0.68
C ALA A 64 11.99 -8.57 0.34
N LEU A 65 11.35 -7.49 -0.10
CA LEU A 65 10.38 -6.72 0.65
C LEU A 65 9.17 -6.46 -0.22
N ALA A 66 8.02 -6.25 0.42
CA ALA A 66 6.81 -5.81 -0.26
C ALA A 66 6.10 -4.73 0.54
N ALA A 67 5.54 -3.73 -0.13
CA ALA A 67 4.63 -2.76 0.44
C ALA A 67 3.30 -2.86 -0.30
N ALA A 68 2.24 -3.29 0.39
CA ALA A 68 0.88 -3.26 -0.13
C ALA A 68 0.31 -1.86 0.13
N PHE A 69 -0.21 -1.21 -0.90
CA PHE A 69 -0.86 0.08 -0.82
C PHE A 69 -2.35 -0.07 -1.09
N SER A 70 -3.17 0.64 -0.32
CA SER A 70 -4.59 0.80 -0.57
C SER A 70 -4.93 2.28 -0.47
N VAL A 71 -5.44 2.84 -1.58
CA VAL A 71 -6.02 4.18 -1.59
C VAL A 71 -7.52 4.02 -1.76
N PHE A 72 -8.29 4.68 -0.90
CA PHE A 72 -9.76 4.59 -0.90
C PHE A 72 -10.39 5.97 -0.96
N ASP A 73 -11.28 6.15 -1.94
CA ASP A 73 -12.04 7.39 -2.25
C ASP A 73 -11.21 8.67 -2.23
N SER A 74 -9.92 8.57 -2.56
CA SER A 74 -8.95 9.67 -2.46
C SER A 74 -8.74 10.25 -1.05
N ASP A 75 -9.28 9.69 0.02
CA ASP A 75 -9.17 10.25 1.37
C ASP A 75 -8.20 9.47 2.27
N VAL A 76 -8.13 8.17 2.05
CA VAL A 76 -7.37 7.22 2.87
C VAL A 76 -6.23 6.64 2.06
N LEU A 77 -5.04 6.63 2.65
CA LEU A 77 -3.89 5.85 2.21
C LEU A 77 -3.47 4.94 3.35
N VAL A 78 -3.55 3.63 3.08
CA VAL A 78 -3.02 2.57 3.94
C VAL A 78 -1.82 1.94 3.24
N ALA A 79 -0.76 1.66 4.00
CA ALA A 79 0.34 0.84 3.53
C ALA A 79 0.72 -0.22 4.57
N GLY A 80 0.71 -1.50 4.15
CA GLY A 80 1.25 -2.61 4.93
C GLY A 80 2.62 -3.00 4.39
N LEU A 81 3.65 -3.06 5.24
CA LEU A 81 5.01 -3.40 4.84
C LEU A 81 5.37 -4.80 5.34
N PHE A 82 5.92 -5.60 4.43
CA PHE A 82 6.16 -7.02 4.61
C PHE A 82 7.62 -7.39 4.36
N ARG A 83 8.11 -8.31 5.19
CA ARG A 83 9.46 -8.88 5.14
C ARG A 83 9.40 -10.32 5.62
N GLU A 84 10.07 -11.23 4.92
CA GLU A 84 10.10 -12.66 5.26
C GLU A 84 8.69 -13.26 5.40
N GLY A 85 7.74 -12.75 4.61
CA GLY A 85 6.33 -13.15 4.63
C GLY A 85 5.52 -12.69 5.84
N ARG A 86 6.01 -11.72 6.60
CA ARG A 86 5.33 -11.15 7.76
C ARG A 86 5.19 -9.63 7.63
N ALA A 87 4.03 -9.11 8.02
CA ALA A 87 3.88 -7.68 8.23
C ALA A 87 4.80 -7.25 9.37
N PHE A 88 5.51 -6.13 9.20
CA PHE A 88 6.38 -5.57 10.23
C PHE A 88 6.11 -4.10 10.51
N HIS A 89 5.32 -3.43 9.67
CA HIS A 89 4.94 -2.03 9.84
C HIS A 89 3.67 -1.72 9.07
N ASP A 90 2.82 -0.88 9.65
CA ASP A 90 1.61 -0.38 9.02
C ASP A 90 1.61 1.15 9.04
N TYR A 91 1.09 1.75 7.97
CA TYR A 91 0.91 3.18 7.83
C TYR A 91 -0.54 3.47 7.49
N LEU A 92 -1.11 4.50 8.14
CA LEU A 92 -2.42 5.06 7.82
C LEU A 92 -2.30 6.58 7.86
N ASN A 93 -2.64 7.25 6.76
CA ASN A 93 -2.47 8.70 6.66
C ASN A 93 -3.37 9.51 7.61
N LYS A 94 -4.57 9.01 7.94
CA LYS A 94 -5.57 9.70 8.77
C LYS A 94 -6.29 8.73 9.70
N GLN A 95 -5.90 8.73 10.97
CA GLN A 95 -6.50 7.85 12.01
C GLN A 95 -7.94 8.23 12.38
N GLN A 96 -8.31 9.49 12.18
CA GLN A 96 -9.65 10.01 12.48
C GLN A 96 -10.72 9.63 11.46
N LEU A 97 -10.33 9.02 10.33
CA LEU A 97 -11.26 8.44 9.36
C LEU A 97 -11.59 7.03 9.83
N VAL A 98 -12.71 6.92 10.54
CA VAL A 98 -13.27 5.68 11.06
C VAL A 98 -14.62 5.41 10.42
N GLU A 99 -14.96 4.13 10.29
CA GLU A 99 -16.25 3.66 9.80
C GLU A 99 -17.02 3.00 10.94
N PRO A 100 -18.37 3.11 10.96
CA PRO A 100 -19.18 2.39 11.92
C PRO A 100 -19.17 0.89 11.61
N ASP A 101 -19.05 0.08 12.65
CA ASP A 101 -19.11 -1.38 12.57
C ASP A 101 -19.86 -1.93 13.80
N TRP A 102 -20.06 -3.24 13.87
CA TRP A 102 -20.74 -3.93 14.96
C TRP A 102 -19.86 -5.04 15.51
N ASP A 103 -19.72 -5.12 16.84
CA ASP A 103 -19.04 -6.25 17.49
C ASP A 103 -19.94 -7.51 17.55
N ASP A 104 -19.39 -8.61 18.06
CA ASP A 104 -20.10 -9.90 18.17
C ASP A 104 -21.36 -9.85 19.08
N ASP A 105 -21.48 -8.80 19.90
CA ASP A 105 -22.59 -8.58 20.83
C ASP A 105 -23.60 -7.53 20.30
N ASP A 106 -23.54 -7.18 19.01
CA ASP A 106 -24.33 -6.14 18.36
C ASP A 106 -24.16 -4.75 19.02
N ASN A 107 -23.00 -4.47 19.63
CA ASN A 107 -22.66 -3.10 20.02
C ASN A 107 -22.07 -2.37 18.82
N GLU A 108 -22.58 -1.16 18.57
CA GLU A 108 -21.99 -0.28 17.57
C GLU A 108 -20.60 0.18 18.04
N ILE A 109 -19.63 0.05 17.16
CA ILE A 109 -18.22 0.42 17.37
C ILE A 109 -17.74 1.29 16.20
N GLN A 110 -16.57 1.89 16.37
CA GLN A 110 -15.85 2.56 15.28
C GLN A 110 -14.59 1.78 14.95
N VAL A 111 -14.29 1.60 13.68
CA VAL A 111 -13.09 0.89 13.23
C VAL A 111 -12.35 1.76 12.22
N ASP A 112 -11.03 1.87 12.35
CA ASP A 112 -10.24 2.53 11.32
C ASP A 112 -9.86 1.58 10.18
N HIS A 113 -9.22 2.11 9.14
CA HIS A 113 -8.78 1.31 7.99
C HIS A 113 -7.60 0.36 8.28
N LEU A 114 -7.13 0.26 9.53
CA LEU A 114 -6.21 -0.76 10.01
C LEU A 114 -6.90 -1.82 10.88
N GLY A 115 -8.22 -1.76 11.06
CA GLY A 115 -8.98 -2.69 11.89
C GLY A 115 -8.92 -2.38 13.39
N ARG A 116 -8.43 -1.20 13.79
CA ARG A 116 -8.36 -0.81 15.21
C ARG A 116 -9.72 -0.31 15.67
N ILE A 117 -10.20 -0.89 16.76
CA ILE A 117 -11.52 -0.61 17.34
C ILE A 117 -11.42 0.59 18.30
N TYR A 118 -12.37 1.51 18.17
CA TYR A 118 -12.58 2.67 19.01
C TYR A 118 -14.00 2.62 19.61
N PRO A 119 -14.15 2.89 20.92
CA PRO A 119 -15.46 3.12 21.53
C PRO A 119 -16.17 4.32 20.90
N LEU A 120 -17.51 4.30 20.83
CA LEU A 120 -18.31 5.38 20.22
C LEU A 120 -18.15 6.75 20.87
N ASP A 121 -17.88 6.78 22.17
CA ASP A 121 -17.68 8.01 22.94
C ASP A 121 -16.23 8.51 22.90
N ALA A 122 -15.31 7.71 22.35
CA ALA A 122 -13.92 8.10 22.17
C ALA A 122 -13.74 8.93 20.90
N THR A 123 -12.88 9.94 20.97
CA THR A 123 -12.38 10.62 19.77
C THR A 123 -11.15 9.87 19.28
N PRO A 124 -11.15 9.31 18.05
CA PRO A 124 -9.97 8.68 17.50
C PRO A 124 -8.78 9.66 17.43
N PRO A 125 -7.53 9.18 17.54
CA PRO A 125 -6.35 10.03 17.39
C PRO A 125 -6.37 10.79 16.07
N SER A 126 -5.84 12.02 16.07
CA SER A 126 -5.66 12.78 14.83
C SER A 126 -4.34 12.44 14.14
N GLY A 127 -4.25 12.82 12.85
CA GLY A 127 -3.04 12.67 12.04
C GLY A 127 -2.74 11.24 11.61
N ALA A 128 -1.52 11.03 11.12
CA ALA A 128 -1.07 9.75 10.58
C ALA A 128 -0.60 8.77 11.65
N TYR A 129 -0.89 7.48 11.45
CA TYR A 129 -0.30 6.37 12.18
C TYR A 129 0.91 5.83 11.44
N GLY A 130 1.95 5.42 12.17
CA GLY A 130 3.10 4.72 11.60
C GLY A 130 3.88 5.56 10.57
N ALA A 131 3.89 6.89 10.71
CA ALA A 131 4.59 7.79 9.80
C ALA A 131 6.11 7.77 10.02
N ASP A 132 6.75 6.61 9.87
CA ASP A 132 8.20 6.40 9.98
C ASP A 132 8.83 6.39 8.57
N PRO A 133 9.69 7.36 8.20
CA PRO A 133 10.32 7.38 6.89
C PRO A 133 11.35 6.26 6.70
N ALA A 134 11.96 5.75 7.78
CA ALA A 134 13.04 4.77 7.70
C ALA A 134 12.57 3.42 7.17
N VAL A 135 11.30 3.05 7.42
CA VAL A 135 10.75 1.78 6.92
C VAL A 135 10.55 1.77 5.41
N PHE A 136 10.47 2.94 4.77
CA PHE A 136 10.36 3.07 3.31
C PHE A 136 11.72 3.11 2.60
N ALA A 137 12.81 3.41 3.31
CA ALA A 137 14.15 3.51 2.73
C ALA A 137 14.59 2.30 1.89
N PRO A 138 14.33 1.04 2.28
CA PRO A 138 14.70 -0.12 1.48
C PRO A 138 14.04 -0.19 0.09
N PHE A 139 12.92 0.52 -0.11
CA PHE A 139 12.21 0.54 -1.38
C PHE A 139 12.77 1.56 -2.38
N ALA A 140 13.56 2.54 -1.92
CA ALA A 140 14.02 3.66 -2.73
C ALA A 140 15.07 3.28 -3.79
N LEU A 141 15.05 3.97 -4.93
CA LEU A 141 16.09 3.91 -5.97
C LEU A 141 17.24 4.90 -5.66
N GLY A 142 17.96 4.66 -4.56
CA GLY A 142 19.13 5.46 -4.17
C GLY A 142 18.96 6.17 -2.82
N ASP A 143 19.65 7.30 -2.67
CA ASP A 143 19.63 8.07 -1.43
C ASP A 143 18.24 8.67 -1.20
N LEU A 144 17.69 8.42 -0.02
CA LEU A 144 16.36 8.88 0.37
C LEU A 144 16.44 10.13 1.26
N ASP A 145 15.73 11.20 0.88
CA ASP A 145 15.51 12.36 1.74
C ASP A 145 14.48 12.01 2.82
N LEU A 146 14.96 11.47 3.95
CA LEU A 146 14.11 11.06 5.07
C LEU A 146 13.27 12.22 5.63
N PRO A 147 13.78 13.46 5.80
CA PRO A 147 12.96 14.61 6.15
C PRO A 147 11.80 14.88 5.18
N ALA A 148 12.04 14.81 3.86
CA ALA A 148 10.98 15.01 2.87
C ALA A 148 9.93 13.90 2.93
N VAL A 149 10.35 12.64 3.09
CA VAL A 149 9.43 11.51 3.28
C VAL A 149 8.62 11.68 4.56
N GLN A 150 9.25 12.06 5.68
CA GLN A 150 8.56 12.32 6.93
C GLN A 150 7.49 13.39 6.76
N ALA A 151 7.85 14.51 6.12
CA ALA A 151 6.93 15.62 5.86
C ALA A 151 5.73 15.16 5.01
N ASN A 152 5.97 14.35 3.97
CA ASN A 152 4.90 13.78 3.16
C ASN A 152 4.00 12.83 3.98
N LEU A 153 4.57 11.92 4.76
CA LEU A 153 3.81 10.94 5.55
C LEU A 153 2.94 11.58 6.63
N THR A 154 3.37 12.71 7.19
CA THR A 154 2.59 13.47 8.20
C THR A 154 1.74 14.59 7.59
N SER A 155 1.81 14.80 6.29
CA SER A 155 1.05 15.88 5.65
C SER A 155 -0.44 15.60 5.71
N GLU A 156 -1.22 16.61 6.08
CA GLU A 156 -2.68 16.59 5.93
C GLU A 156 -3.05 16.96 4.49
N GLN A 157 -2.50 16.22 3.51
CA GLN A 157 -2.87 16.44 2.12
C GLN A 157 -4.38 16.26 1.93
N SER A 158 -4.94 17.10 1.05
CA SER A 158 -6.37 17.05 0.72
C SER A 158 -6.75 15.77 0.00
N MET A 159 -5.80 15.07 -0.64
CA MET A 159 -6.05 13.83 -1.38
C MET A 159 -4.94 12.79 -1.14
N ALA A 160 -5.32 11.61 -0.64
CA ALA A 160 -4.46 10.46 -0.40
C ALA A 160 -3.74 9.94 -1.65
N ASN A 161 -4.37 10.00 -2.83
CA ASN A 161 -3.69 9.62 -4.07
C ASN A 161 -2.54 10.59 -4.44
N SER A 162 -2.63 11.86 -4.05
CA SER A 162 -1.54 12.83 -4.24
C SER A 162 -0.40 12.56 -3.26
N GLN A 163 -0.74 12.23 -2.01
CA GLN A 163 0.24 11.83 -1.00
C GLN A 163 0.99 10.55 -1.39
N HIS A 164 0.27 9.57 -1.92
CA HIS A 164 0.87 8.34 -2.46
C HIS A 164 1.76 8.64 -3.67
N HIS A 165 1.31 9.50 -4.60
CA HIS A 165 2.11 9.92 -5.76
C HIS A 165 3.45 10.51 -5.32
N GLU A 166 3.41 11.45 -4.38
CA GLU A 166 4.60 12.13 -3.85
C GLU A 166 5.52 11.16 -3.11
N LEU A 167 4.96 10.22 -2.33
CA LEU A 167 5.75 9.17 -1.67
C LEU A 167 6.56 8.37 -2.70
N LEU A 168 5.90 7.91 -3.77
CA LEU A 168 6.57 7.14 -4.82
C LEU A 168 7.63 7.95 -5.55
N HIS A 169 7.37 9.24 -5.77
CA HIS A 169 8.35 10.15 -6.38
C HIS A 169 9.57 10.36 -5.49
N LEU A 170 9.38 10.55 -4.18
CA LEU A 170 10.47 10.67 -3.20
C LEU A 170 11.31 9.38 -3.10
N LEU A 171 10.69 8.21 -3.33
CA LEU A 171 11.39 6.93 -3.44
C LEU A 171 12.13 6.76 -4.77
N GLY A 172 12.03 7.71 -5.70
CA GLY A 172 12.65 7.67 -7.01
C GLY A 172 11.99 6.68 -7.99
N LEU A 173 10.76 6.25 -7.71
CA LEU A 173 10.02 5.26 -8.51
C LEU A 173 9.16 5.93 -9.57
N ASP A 174 8.82 5.21 -10.66
CA ASP A 174 7.71 5.62 -11.53
C ASP A 174 6.38 5.42 -10.77
N PRO A 175 5.64 6.50 -10.43
CA PRO A 175 4.43 6.36 -9.63
C PRO A 175 3.30 5.68 -10.41
N ARG A 176 3.29 5.82 -11.74
CA ARG A 176 2.09 5.54 -12.53
C ARG A 176 1.62 4.09 -12.39
N PRO A 177 2.48 3.05 -12.49
CA PRO A 177 2.03 1.67 -12.36
C PRO A 177 1.44 1.32 -10.99
N LEU A 178 1.93 1.93 -9.90
CA LEU A 178 1.42 1.72 -8.54
C LEU A 178 0.12 2.47 -8.24
N GLN A 179 -0.36 3.27 -9.20
CA GLN A 179 -1.64 4.00 -9.11
C GLN A 179 -2.66 3.51 -10.14
N MET A 180 -2.35 2.42 -10.87
CA MET A 180 -3.27 1.80 -11.83
C MET A 180 -4.18 0.78 -11.16
N ARG A 181 -5.38 0.64 -11.72
CA ARG A 181 -6.18 -0.58 -11.56
C ARG A 181 -5.77 -1.62 -12.59
N TYR A 182 -6.13 -2.88 -12.35
CA TYR A 182 -5.75 -3.99 -13.21
C TYR A 182 -6.10 -3.78 -14.69
N ALA A 183 -7.31 -3.32 -14.99
CA ALA A 183 -7.75 -3.07 -16.36
C ALA A 183 -6.86 -2.05 -17.08
N ASP A 184 -6.38 -1.03 -16.38
CA ASP A 184 -5.50 0.00 -16.93
C ASP A 184 -4.06 -0.52 -17.08
N ALA A 185 -3.60 -1.33 -16.12
CA ALA A 185 -2.32 -2.03 -16.21
C ALA A 185 -2.27 -2.97 -17.41
N VAL A 186 -3.33 -3.75 -17.67
CA VAL A 186 -3.45 -4.61 -18.86
C VAL A 186 -3.43 -3.78 -20.15
N LYS A 187 -4.22 -2.70 -20.22
CA LYS A 187 -4.27 -1.81 -21.40
C LYS A 187 -2.94 -1.10 -21.66
N SER A 188 -2.16 -0.84 -20.63
CA SER A 188 -0.87 -0.14 -20.76
C SER A 188 0.15 -0.93 -21.59
N GLY A 189 0.06 -2.26 -21.59
CA GLY A 189 1.04 -3.13 -22.24
C GLY A 189 2.44 -3.10 -21.60
N LEU A 190 2.58 -2.51 -20.41
CA LEU A 190 3.85 -2.38 -19.69
C LEU A 190 4.23 -3.63 -18.88
N GLY A 191 3.32 -4.61 -18.79
CA GLY A 191 3.50 -5.83 -18.03
C GLY A 191 4.62 -6.71 -18.57
N VAL A 192 5.39 -7.32 -17.68
CA VAL A 192 6.49 -8.25 -18.01
C VAL A 192 6.20 -9.69 -17.61
#